data_AF-A0A2A4KS89-F1
#
_entry.id   AF-A0A2A4KS89-F1
#
_cell.length_a   1.000
_cell.length_b   1.000
_cell.length_c   1.000
_cell.angle_alpha   90.00
_cell.angle_beta   90.00
_cell.angle_gamma   90.00
#
_symmetry.space_group_name_H-M   'P 1'
#
loop_
_entity.id
_entity.type
_entity.pdbx_description
1 polymer ?
#
loop_
_entity_poly.entity_id
_entity_poly.type
_entity_poly.pdbx_seq_one_letter_code
_entity_poly.pdbx_strand_id
1 'polypeptide(L)'
;MNPIVRIVEGRVLLPTGAWEVLPDVHRDIRGHDFYPPFPDLAGIPALGSTASVPPPARTLHIHYSIPAEQFDWYVAELDPATGQAFGWLRAGGPYGEWGDFILGELEAFVRTADGRHRGQPEAPQLIQRDTSFKAAPAALCLPAPTI
;
A
#
# COMPACT_ATOMS: atom_id res chain seq x y z
N MET A 1 5.71 26.08 -13.69
CA MET A 1 4.51 25.40 -14.21
C MET A 1 4.54 23.98 -13.67
N ASN A 2 3.60 23.61 -12.80
CA ASN A 2 3.49 22.22 -12.36
C ASN A 2 2.95 21.39 -13.54
N PRO A 3 3.61 20.28 -13.91
CA PRO A 3 3.09 19.40 -14.95
C PRO A 3 1.79 18.77 -14.47
N ILE A 4 0.75 18.89 -15.29
CA ILE A 4 -0.60 18.39 -14.99
C ILE A 4 -0.62 16.88 -15.24
N VAL A 5 -0.75 16.09 -14.19
CA VAL A 5 -1.05 14.65 -14.27
C VAL A 5 -2.52 14.48 -14.63
N ARG A 6 -2.83 13.69 -15.66
CA ARG A 6 -4.20 13.34 -16.08
C ARG A 6 -4.41 11.84 -15.97
N ILE A 7 -5.57 11.42 -15.48
CA ILE A 7 -5.93 10.00 -15.33
C ILE A 7 -7.22 9.69 -16.05
N VAL A 8 -7.16 8.60 -16.81
CA VAL A 8 -8.29 7.99 -17.52
C VAL A 8 -8.17 6.48 -17.33
N GLU A 9 -9.21 5.83 -16.81
CA GLU A 9 -9.34 4.36 -16.76
C GLU A 9 -8.16 3.62 -16.10
N GLY A 10 -7.66 4.11 -14.96
CA GLY A 10 -6.59 3.43 -14.22
C GLY A 10 -5.18 3.61 -14.81
N ARG A 11 -5.01 4.56 -15.74
CA ARG A 11 -3.71 4.91 -16.32
C ARG A 11 -3.24 6.28 -15.85
N VAL A 12 -1.97 6.39 -15.47
CA VAL A 12 -1.34 7.66 -15.08
C VAL A 12 -0.63 8.26 -16.28
N LEU A 13 -0.96 9.50 -16.65
CA LEU A 13 -0.16 10.28 -17.60
C LEU A 13 0.96 11.00 -16.85
N LEU A 14 2.20 10.58 -17.09
CA LEU A 14 3.39 11.20 -16.53
C LEU A 14 3.61 12.62 -17.09
N PRO A 15 4.38 13.49 -16.40
CA PRO A 15 4.82 14.78 -16.92
C PRO A 15 5.50 14.74 -18.29
N THR A 16 6.04 13.57 -18.66
CA THR A 16 6.71 13.29 -19.94
C THR A 16 5.73 12.98 -21.08
N GLY A 17 4.44 12.79 -20.78
CA GLY A 17 3.42 12.35 -21.74
C GLY A 17 3.33 10.83 -21.93
N ALA A 18 4.11 10.05 -21.18
CA ALA A 18 4.02 8.59 -21.17
C ALA A 18 2.87 8.11 -20.28
N TRP A 19 2.21 7.02 -20.70
CA TRP A 19 1.20 6.33 -19.90
C TRP A 19 1.84 5.17 -19.17
N GLU A 20 1.81 5.17 -17.84
CA GLU A 20 2.17 4.00 -17.03
C GLU A 20 0.94 3.48 -16.28
N VAL A 21 0.79 2.15 -16.29
CA VAL A 21 -0.24 1.41 -15.56
C VAL A 21 0.42 0.93 -14.29
N LEU A 22 -0.06 1.34 -13.12
CA LEU A 22 0.28 0.63 -11.90
C LEU A 22 -0.31 -0.79 -12.03
N PRO A 23 0.52 -1.85 -12.00
CA PRO A 23 0.07 -3.20 -12.30
C PRO A 23 -0.98 -3.64 -11.28
N ASP A 24 -2.13 -4.14 -11.74
CA ASP A 24 -3.14 -4.79 -10.89
C ASP A 24 -3.56 -6.10 -11.56
N VAL A 25 -2.59 -7.00 -11.63
CA VAL A 25 -2.64 -8.26 -12.38
C VAL A 25 -3.30 -9.36 -11.56
N HIS A 26 -3.34 -9.22 -10.23
CA HIS A 26 -3.96 -10.20 -9.33
C HIS A 26 -5.37 -9.81 -8.84
N ARG A 27 -6.02 -8.81 -9.47
CA ARG A 27 -7.38 -8.35 -9.11
C ARG A 27 -8.41 -9.49 -9.03
N ASP A 28 -8.35 -10.44 -9.95
CA ASP A 28 -9.33 -11.53 -10.04
C ASP A 28 -9.17 -12.53 -8.90
N ILE A 29 -7.94 -12.69 -8.39
CA ILE A 29 -7.64 -13.54 -7.23
C ILE A 29 -8.00 -12.81 -5.94
N ARG A 30 -7.74 -11.50 -5.85
CA ARG A 30 -8.10 -10.66 -4.70
C ARG A 30 -9.61 -10.45 -4.58
N GLY A 31 -10.33 -10.41 -5.70
CA GLY A 31 -11.76 -10.06 -5.77
C GLY A 31 -12.04 -8.56 -5.66
N HIS A 32 -11.01 -7.72 -5.70
CA HIS A 32 -11.11 -6.25 -5.65
C HIS A 32 -9.83 -5.60 -6.24
N ASP A 33 -9.94 -4.31 -6.57
CA ASP A 33 -8.79 -3.53 -7.05
C ASP A 33 -7.72 -3.36 -5.95
N PHE A 34 -6.45 -3.51 -6.33
CA PHE A 34 -5.31 -3.32 -5.42
C PHE A 34 -5.14 -1.86 -5.00
N TYR A 35 -5.35 -0.94 -5.94
CA TYR A 35 -5.25 0.49 -5.69
C TYR A 35 -6.63 1.09 -5.38
N PRO A 36 -6.72 2.09 -4.47
CA PRO A 36 -7.86 2.99 -4.44
C PRO A 36 -8.08 3.70 -5.79
N PRO A 37 -9.30 4.22 -6.03
CA PRO A 37 -9.54 5.14 -7.13
C PRO A 37 -8.53 6.28 -7.14
N PHE A 38 -8.12 6.74 -8.33
CA PHE A 38 -7.09 7.78 -8.41
C PHE A 38 -7.42 9.09 -7.68
N PRO A 39 -8.66 9.61 -7.67
CA PRO A 39 -8.97 10.80 -6.87
C PRO A 39 -8.60 10.63 -5.39
N ASP A 40 -8.72 9.42 -4.86
CA ASP A 40 -8.34 9.10 -3.48
C ASP A 40 -6.81 9.04 -3.35
N LEU A 41 -6.10 8.44 -4.32
CA LEU A 41 -4.64 8.43 -4.36
C LEU A 41 -4.04 9.85 -4.44
N ALA A 42 -4.63 10.71 -5.28
CA ALA A 42 -4.21 12.10 -5.46
C ALA A 42 -4.49 12.97 -4.21
N GLY A 43 -5.35 12.51 -3.31
CA GLY A 43 -5.61 13.14 -2.02
C GLY A 43 -4.59 12.78 -0.93
N ILE A 44 -3.69 11.83 -1.19
CA ILE A 44 -2.64 11.43 -0.25
C ILE A 44 -1.49 12.45 -0.31
N PRO A 45 -0.93 12.86 0.85
CA PRO A 45 0.21 13.76 0.89
C PRO A 45 1.40 13.27 0.05
N ALA A 46 2.10 14.20 -0.61
CA ALA A 46 3.30 13.88 -1.39
C ALA A 46 4.46 13.46 -0.47
N LEU A 47 5.44 12.72 -1.02
CA LEU A 47 6.62 12.28 -0.27
C LEU A 47 7.38 13.45 0.38
N GLY A 48 7.74 13.28 1.65
CA GLY A 48 8.41 14.27 2.51
C GLY A 48 7.50 15.36 3.07
N SER A 49 6.22 15.44 2.68
CA SER A 49 5.32 16.52 3.09
C SER A 49 4.92 16.46 4.57
N THR A 50 5.01 15.29 5.21
CA THR A 50 4.68 15.09 6.63
C THR A 50 5.93 14.94 7.50
N ALA A 51 7.12 15.31 7.00
CA ALA A 51 8.38 15.19 7.74
C ALA A 51 8.36 15.92 9.10
N SER A 52 7.69 17.08 9.18
CA SER A 52 7.52 17.84 10.43
C SER A 52 6.40 17.34 11.34
N VAL A 53 5.57 16.39 10.87
CA VAL A 53 4.47 15.82 11.64
C VAL A 53 5.02 14.67 12.51
N PRO A 54 4.80 14.69 13.84
CA PRO A 54 5.20 13.60 14.71
C PRO A 54 4.60 12.26 14.27
N PRO A 55 5.33 11.13 14.34
CA PRO A 55 4.85 9.85 13.82
C PRO A 55 3.45 9.44 14.29
N PRO A 56 3.06 9.58 15.58
CA PRO A 56 1.72 9.20 16.03
C PRO A 56 0.58 10.06 15.42
N ALA A 57 0.90 11.27 14.96
CA ALA A 57 -0.06 12.22 14.40
C ALA A 57 -0.12 12.19 12.86
N ARG A 58 0.76 11.42 12.20
CA ARG A 58 0.72 11.25 10.74
C ARG A 58 -0.56 10.53 10.37
N THR A 59 -1.27 11.03 9.37
CA THR A 59 -2.48 10.37 8.86
C THR A 59 -2.07 9.20 7.97
N LEU A 60 -2.67 8.04 8.19
CA LEU A 60 -2.53 6.86 7.35
C LEU A 60 -3.76 6.80 6.45
N HIS A 61 -3.56 6.61 5.15
CA HIS A 61 -4.58 6.74 4.13
C HIS A 61 -5.01 5.39 3.53
N ILE A 62 -4.08 4.43 3.45
CA ILE A 62 -4.32 3.09 2.91
C ILE A 62 -3.72 2.07 3.86
N HIS A 63 -4.38 0.94 4.03
CA HIS A 63 -3.86 -0.23 4.72
C HIS A 63 -3.82 -1.43 3.77
N TYR A 64 -2.67 -2.09 3.73
CA TYR A 64 -2.44 -3.36 3.07
C TYR A 64 -1.99 -4.40 4.09
N SER A 65 -2.38 -5.66 3.90
CA SER A 65 -2.00 -6.76 4.79
C SER A 65 -1.97 -8.11 4.08
N ILE A 66 -1.40 -9.12 4.75
CA ILE A 66 -1.58 -10.53 4.38
C ILE A 66 -2.59 -11.12 5.38
N PRO A 67 -3.79 -11.59 4.95
CA PRO A 67 -4.91 -11.94 5.84
C PRO A 67 -4.67 -13.01 6.92
N ALA A 68 -3.55 -13.72 6.89
CA ALA A 68 -3.21 -14.79 7.83
C ALA A 68 -1.92 -14.53 8.64
N GLU A 69 -1.26 -13.40 8.42
CA GLU A 69 0.08 -13.13 8.95
C GLU A 69 0.14 -11.74 9.59
N GLN A 70 1.12 -11.51 10.45
CA GLN A 70 1.36 -10.19 11.05
C GLN A 70 2.15 -9.29 10.10
N PHE A 71 1.66 -9.13 8.87
CA PHE A 71 2.22 -8.24 7.87
C PHE A 71 1.24 -7.12 7.55
N ASP A 72 1.70 -5.89 7.74
CA ASP A 72 0.91 -4.69 7.50
C ASP A 72 1.76 -3.63 6.82
N TRP A 73 1.16 -2.91 5.88
CA TRP A 73 1.70 -1.69 5.31
C TRP A 73 0.63 -0.61 5.36
N TYR A 74 0.93 0.49 6.02
CA TYR A 74 0.08 1.65 6.07
C TYR A 74 0.73 2.80 5.31
N VAL A 75 0.02 3.41 4.36
CA VAL A 75 0.52 4.50 3.53
C VAL A 75 0.22 5.84 4.20
N ALA A 76 1.24 6.66 4.47
CA ALA A 76 1.07 8.04 4.93
C ALA A 76 1.27 9.06 3.81
N GLU A 77 2.23 8.78 2.92
CA GLU A 77 2.57 9.63 1.79
C GLU A 77 2.72 8.77 0.53
N LEU A 78 2.47 9.37 -0.63
CA LEU A 78 2.51 8.68 -1.91
C LEU A 78 2.96 9.61 -3.03
N ASP A 79 3.86 9.12 -3.87
CA ASP A 79 4.00 9.59 -5.24
C ASP A 79 3.17 8.69 -6.17
N PRO A 80 1.99 9.13 -6.64
CA PRO A 80 1.13 8.29 -7.45
C PRO A 80 1.68 8.07 -8.88
N ALA A 81 2.72 8.81 -9.29
CA ALA A 81 3.36 8.61 -10.59
C ALA A 81 4.25 7.37 -10.59
N THR A 82 4.96 7.12 -9.49
CA THR A 82 5.92 6.00 -9.36
C THR A 82 5.37 4.85 -8.51
N GLY A 83 4.31 5.09 -7.73
CA GLY A 83 3.85 4.16 -6.72
C GLY A 83 4.76 4.09 -5.49
N GLN A 84 5.74 5.00 -5.37
CA GLN A 84 6.57 5.11 -4.17
C GLN A 84 5.76 5.68 -3.03
N ALA A 85 5.72 4.94 -1.93
CA ALA A 85 5.01 5.30 -0.72
C ALA A 85 5.98 5.41 0.45
N PHE A 86 5.67 6.32 1.37
CA PHE A 86 6.26 6.35 2.69
C PHE A 86 5.18 6.07 3.73
N GLY A 87 5.50 5.27 4.74
CA GLY A 87 4.50 4.80 5.67
C GLY A 87 5.06 3.98 6.80
N TRP A 88 4.17 3.26 7.48
CA TRP A 88 4.52 2.34 8.55
C TRP A 88 4.34 0.90 8.07
N LEU A 89 5.30 0.04 8.36
CA LEU A 89 5.28 -1.36 7.96
C LEU A 89 5.59 -2.28 9.14
N ARG A 90 4.97 -3.45 9.14
CA ARG A 90 5.25 -4.55 10.07
C ARG A 90 5.45 -5.83 9.27
N ALA A 91 6.54 -6.55 9.55
CA ALA A 91 6.96 -7.71 8.78
C ALA A 91 7.09 -8.96 9.66
N GLY A 92 5.98 -9.45 10.21
CA GLY A 92 5.93 -10.74 10.92
C GLY A 92 6.37 -10.72 12.38
N GLY A 93 6.53 -9.54 12.99
CA GLY A 93 6.90 -9.36 14.41
C GLY A 93 6.00 -8.38 15.16
N PRO A 94 6.17 -8.20 16.48
CA PRO A 94 5.31 -7.32 17.29
C PRO A 94 5.56 -5.82 17.06
N TYR A 95 6.66 -5.48 16.40
CA TYR A 95 7.06 -4.10 16.11
C TYR A 95 7.02 -3.84 14.62
N GLY A 96 6.72 -2.59 14.27
CA GLY A 96 6.88 -2.11 12.91
C GLY A 96 7.65 -0.80 12.90
N GLU A 97 8.04 -0.39 11.71
CA GLU A 97 8.93 0.72 11.45
C GLU A 97 8.36 1.67 10.40
N TRP A 98 8.83 2.91 10.43
CA TRP A 98 8.52 3.87 9.38
C TRP A 98 9.56 3.77 8.28
N GLY A 99 9.12 3.69 7.03
CA GLY A 99 10.01 3.54 5.90
C GLY A 99 9.30 3.69 4.56
N ASP A 100 10.12 3.65 3.51
CA ASP A 100 9.66 3.68 2.13
C ASP A 100 9.37 2.27 1.60
N PHE A 101 8.38 2.15 0.72
CA PHE A 101 8.06 0.94 -0.02
C PHE A 101 7.38 1.27 -1.36
N ILE A 102 7.38 0.33 -2.30
CA ILE A 102 6.79 0.53 -3.63
C ILE A 102 5.49 -0.26 -3.73
N LEU A 103 4.36 0.42 -3.99
CA LEU A 103 3.06 -0.24 -4.07
C LEU A 103 2.98 -1.26 -5.21
N GLY A 104 3.68 -1.03 -6.32
CA GLY A 104 3.79 -2.02 -7.40
C GLY A 104 4.50 -3.31 -6.98
N GLU A 105 5.52 -3.21 -6.11
CA GLU A 105 6.19 -4.40 -5.56
C GLU A 105 5.27 -5.16 -4.59
N LEU A 106 4.48 -4.43 -3.77
CA LEU A 106 3.47 -5.05 -2.91
C LEU A 106 2.38 -5.75 -3.74
N GLU A 107 1.96 -5.15 -4.85
CA GLU A 107 0.95 -5.75 -5.73
C GLU A 107 1.41 -7.07 -6.32
N ALA A 108 2.65 -7.08 -6.82
CA ALA A 108 3.30 -8.23 -7.44
C ALA A 108 3.80 -9.27 -6.42
N PHE A 109 3.77 -8.96 -5.12
CA PHE A 109 4.21 -9.87 -4.08
C PHE A 109 3.22 -11.04 -3.96
N VAL A 110 3.67 -12.20 -4.45
CA VAL A 110 2.98 -13.47 -4.29
C VAL A 110 3.80 -14.34 -3.36
N ARG A 111 3.28 -14.60 -2.16
CA ARG A 111 3.85 -15.64 -1.32
C ARG A 111 3.32 -16.97 -1.79
N THR A 112 4.18 -17.71 -2.48
CA THR A 112 3.96 -19.14 -2.72
C THR A 112 4.34 -19.88 -1.45
N ALA A 113 3.42 -20.65 -0.87
CA ALA A 113 3.75 -21.49 0.27
C ALA A 113 4.94 -22.38 -0.09
N ASP A 114 6.04 -22.21 0.63
CA ASP A 114 7.25 -23.03 0.55
C ASP A 114 6.98 -24.39 1.22
N GLY A 115 6.03 -25.14 0.67
CA GLY A 115 5.89 -26.59 0.75
C GLY A 115 5.95 -27.27 2.12
N ARG A 116 5.70 -26.57 3.24
CA ARG A 116 5.97 -27.12 4.59
C ARG A 116 4.82 -27.08 5.60
N HIS A 117 3.58 -26.95 5.16
CA HIS A 117 2.44 -27.39 5.97
C HIS A 117 1.52 -28.37 5.21
N ARG A 118 1.71 -29.67 5.51
CA ARG A 118 0.70 -30.74 5.34
C ARG A 118 0.14 -30.99 3.93
N GLY A 119 0.99 -31.09 2.90
CA GLY A 119 0.64 -31.85 1.69
C GLY A 119 -0.59 -31.39 0.90
N GLN A 120 -1.07 -30.16 1.12
CA GLN A 120 -2.03 -29.50 0.25
C GLN A 120 -1.34 -28.34 -0.45
N PRO A 121 -1.62 -28.11 -1.76
CA PRO A 121 -1.25 -26.86 -2.39
C PRO A 121 -2.03 -25.73 -1.71
N GLU A 122 -1.37 -24.95 -0.87
CA GLU A 122 -1.97 -23.72 -0.35
C GLU A 122 -2.12 -22.73 -1.50
N ALA A 123 -3.29 -22.11 -1.60
CA ALA A 123 -3.52 -21.03 -2.56
C ALA A 123 -2.47 -19.93 -2.35
N PRO A 124 -2.00 -19.25 -3.43
CA PRO A 124 -1.05 -18.16 -3.29
C PRO A 124 -1.59 -17.10 -2.32
N GLN A 125 -0.78 -16.72 -1.34
CA GLN A 125 -1.13 -15.62 -0.45
C GLN A 125 -0.68 -14.31 -1.10
N LEU A 126 -1.65 -13.44 -1.36
CA LEU A 126 -1.45 -12.11 -1.93
C LEU A 126 -1.57 -11.06 -0.84
N ILE A 127 -0.84 -9.96 -1.00
CA ILE A 127 -1.12 -8.75 -0.25
C ILE A 127 -2.48 -8.20 -0.68
N GLN A 128 -3.34 -7.91 0.29
CA GLN A 128 -4.67 -7.36 0.09
C GLN A 128 -4.75 -5.93 0.62
N ARG A 129 -5.58 -5.11 -0.03
CA ARG A 129 -5.96 -3.79 0.47
C ARG A 129 -7.16 -3.93 1.39
N ASP A 130 -7.13 -3.33 2.56
CA ASP A 130 -8.34 -3.16 3.35
C ASP A 130 -9.26 -2.13 2.67
N THR A 131 -10.33 -2.63 2.06
CA THR A 131 -11.31 -1.80 1.34
C THR A 131 -12.23 -1.01 2.28
N SER A 132 -12.25 -1.35 3.56
CA SER A 132 -13.05 -0.70 4.59
C SER A 132 -12.27 0.34 5.40
N PHE A 133 -10.93 0.31 5.33
CA PHE A 133 -10.04 1.24 6.03
C PHE A 133 -10.41 2.70 5.74
N LYS A 134 -10.37 3.52 6.79
CA LYS A 134 -10.63 4.96 6.73
C LYS A 134 -9.41 5.71 7.19
N ALA A 135 -9.07 6.78 6.46
CA ALA A 135 -7.91 7.56 6.77
C ALA A 135 -8.00 8.12 8.20
N ALA A 136 -6.96 7.91 8.99
CA ALA A 136 -6.93 8.32 10.39
C ALA A 136 -5.49 8.43 10.92
N PRO A 137 -5.26 9.17 12.01
CA PRO A 137 -3.95 9.28 12.65
C PRO A 137 -3.36 7.92 13.03
N ALA A 138 -2.04 7.78 12.88
CA ALA A 138 -1.31 6.54 13.17
C ALA A 138 -1.58 6.02 14.59
N ALA A 139 -1.71 6.91 15.58
CA ALA A 139 -2.04 6.54 16.96
C ALA A 139 -3.38 5.80 17.12
N LEU A 140 -4.31 5.90 16.15
CA LEU A 140 -5.62 5.25 16.18
C LEU A 140 -5.68 3.96 15.35
N CYS A 141 -4.72 3.76 14.46
CA CYS A 141 -4.77 2.68 13.46
C CYS A 141 -3.67 1.65 13.66
N LEU A 142 -2.50 2.07 14.12
CA LEU A 142 -1.36 1.16 14.25
C LEU A 142 -1.63 0.14 15.36
N PRO A 143 -1.29 -1.14 15.11
CA PRO A 143 -1.44 -2.17 16.12
C PRO A 143 -0.55 -1.84 17.33
N ALA A 144 -1.07 -2.08 18.54
CA ALA A 144 -0.28 -1.97 19.75
C ALA A 144 0.87 -3.00 19.72
N PRO A 145 2.04 -2.68 20.31
CA PRO A 145 3.09 -3.69 20.48
C PRO A 145 2.53 -4.85 21.31
N THR A 146 2.65 -6.07 20.80
CA THR A 146 2.31 -7.27 21.58
C THR A 146 3.36 -7.44 22.68
N ILE A 147 2.92 -7.42 23.95
CA ILE A 147 3.77 -7.56 25.15
C ILE A 147 4.22 -9.01 25.31
#